data_AF-A0A376DVS9-F1
#
_entry.id   AF-A0A376DVS9-F1
#
_cell.length_a   1.000
_cell.length_b   1.000
_cell.length_c   1.000
_cell.angle_alpha   90.00
_cell.angle_beta   90.00
_cell.angle_gamma   90.00
#
_symmetry.space_group_name_H-M   'P 1'
#
loop_
_entity.id
_entity.type
_entity.pdbx_description
1 polymer ?
#
loop_
_entity_poly.entity_id
_entity_poly.type
_entity_poly.pdbx_seq_one_letter_code
_entity_poly.pdbx_strand_id
1 'polypeptide(L)'
;MTISEFKKYFKTALSEVYSDSESAFLAAVFIEKIIGIDSFHQRRLSGQELLLDDEKQLMQVISDLKNRKTLSADPGRNRVLRDVIFC
;
A
#
# COMPACT_ATOMS: atom_id res chain seq x y z
N MET A 1 9.49 8.03 -4.78
CA MET A 1 9.91 6.61 -4.74
C MET A 1 9.38 5.87 -5.96
N THR A 2 10.07 4.84 -6.47
CA THR A 2 9.56 3.99 -7.57
C THR A 2 8.57 2.92 -7.10
N ILE A 3 7.79 2.34 -8.01
CA ILE A 3 6.85 1.23 -7.69
C ILE A 3 7.58 0.06 -7.00
N SER A 4 8.75 -0.32 -7.50
CA SER A 4 9.56 -1.39 -6.90
C SER A 4 10.08 -1.05 -5.52
N GLU A 5 10.53 0.18 -5.32
CA GLU A 5 10.99 0.64 -3.99
C GLU A 5 9.83 0.66 -3.00
N PHE A 6 8.67 1.14 -3.42
CA PHE A 6 7.47 1.09 -2.59
C PHE A 6 7.12 -0.34 -2.20
N LYS A 7 7.11 -1.30 -3.14
CA LYS A 7 6.84 -2.71 -2.81
C LYS A 7 7.81 -3.28 -1.77
N LYS A 8 9.10 -2.97 -1.90
CA LYS A 8 10.11 -3.37 -0.92
C LYS A 8 9.85 -2.71 0.43
N TYR A 9 9.60 -1.40 0.44
CA TYR A 9 9.32 -0.64 1.66
C TYR A 9 8.05 -1.12 2.36
N PHE A 10 6.95 -1.32 1.62
CA PHE A 10 5.68 -1.82 2.12
C PHE A 10 5.85 -3.17 2.82
N LYS A 11 6.59 -4.08 2.17
CA LYS A 11 6.93 -5.38 2.72
C LYS A 11 7.75 -5.28 4.01
N THR A 12 8.77 -4.42 4.04
CA THR A 12 9.59 -4.20 5.25
C THR A 12 8.82 -3.51 6.37
N ALA A 13 7.96 -2.53 6.05
CA ALA A 13 7.19 -1.78 7.04
C ALA A 13 6.10 -2.63 7.69
N LEU A 14 5.55 -3.59 6.93
CA LEU A 14 4.50 -4.49 7.38
C LEU A 14 4.99 -5.89 7.76
N SER A 15 6.26 -6.25 7.57
CA SER A 15 6.77 -7.56 7.96
C SER A 15 6.65 -7.85 9.47
N GLU A 16 6.51 -6.80 10.28
CA GLU A 16 6.23 -6.92 11.72
C GLU A 16 4.79 -7.34 12.02
N VAL A 17 3.86 -7.16 11.08
CA VAL A 17 2.40 -7.23 11.30
C VAL A 17 1.72 -8.24 10.37
N TYR A 18 2.22 -8.39 9.15
CA TYR A 18 1.72 -9.21 8.06
C TYR A 18 2.83 -10.11 7.52
N SER A 19 2.44 -11.26 6.98
CA SER A 19 3.38 -12.18 6.33
C SER A 19 3.87 -11.65 4.98
N ASP A 20 4.94 -12.26 4.46
CA ASP A 20 5.53 -11.95 3.15
C ASP A 20 4.48 -11.93 2.02
N SER A 21 3.66 -12.98 1.98
CA SER A 21 2.60 -13.18 0.99
C SER A 21 1.49 -12.15 1.12
N GLU A 22 1.03 -11.85 2.34
CA GLU A 22 -0.01 -10.85 2.58
C GLU A 22 0.45 -9.44 2.21
N SER A 23 1.68 -9.10 2.62
CA SER A 23 2.28 -7.81 2.31
C SER A 23 2.42 -7.61 0.80
N ALA A 24 2.85 -8.65 0.07
CA ALA A 24 2.96 -8.61 -1.39
C ALA A 24 1.60 -8.46 -2.08
N PHE A 25 0.58 -9.16 -1.58
CA PHE A 25 -0.78 -9.07 -2.08
C PHE A 25 -1.38 -7.67 -1.86
N LEU A 26 -1.33 -7.18 -0.61
CA LEU A 26 -1.83 -5.86 -0.24
C LEU A 26 -1.13 -4.76 -1.04
N ALA A 27 0.21 -4.82 -1.19
CA ALA A 27 0.94 -3.85 -2.00
C ALA A 27 0.40 -3.78 -3.44
N ALA A 28 0.16 -4.93 -4.08
CA ALA A 28 -0.37 -4.97 -5.45
C ALA A 28 -1.78 -4.36 -5.54
N VAL A 29 -2.66 -4.71 -4.59
CA VAL A 29 -4.04 -4.20 -4.54
C VAL A 29 -4.08 -2.69 -4.28
N PHE A 30 -3.26 -2.18 -3.36
CA PHE A 30 -3.22 -0.76 -3.05
C PHE A 30 -2.64 0.07 -4.19
N ILE A 31 -1.60 -0.42 -4.88
CA ILE A 31 -1.07 0.23 -6.08
C ILE A 31 -2.16 0.33 -7.15
N GLU A 32 -2.92 -0.74 -7.37
CA GLU A 32 -4.02 -0.74 -8.33
C GLU A 32 -5.13 0.23 -7.92
N LYS A 33 -5.49 0.28 -6.64
CA LYS A 33 -6.60 1.12 -6.16
C LYS A 33 -6.25 2.60 -6.02
N ILE A 34 -5.01 2.93 -5.68
CA ILE A 34 -4.54 4.32 -5.53
C ILE A 34 -4.09 4.88 -6.86
N ILE A 35 -3.23 4.15 -7.57
CA ILE A 35 -2.57 4.64 -8.79
C ILE A 35 -3.38 4.25 -10.04
N GLY A 36 -4.32 3.30 -9.92
CA GLY A 36 -5.06 2.78 -11.08
C GLY A 36 -4.25 1.81 -11.92
N ILE A 37 -3.12 1.29 -11.40
CA ILE A 37 -2.17 0.47 -12.15
C ILE A 37 -2.37 -1.01 -11.81
N ASP A 38 -2.97 -1.73 -12.74
CA ASP A 38 -3.13 -3.18 -12.67
C ASP A 38 -1.78 -3.93 -12.60
N SER A 39 -1.80 -5.12 -12.01
CA SER A 39 -0.67 -6.06 -11.92
C SER A 39 0.17 -6.20 -13.19
N PHE A 40 -0.44 -6.19 -14.38
CA PHE A 40 0.27 -6.20 -15.66
C PHE A 40 1.12 -4.96 -15.89
N HIS A 41 0.56 -3.79 -15.61
CA HIS A 41 1.25 -2.51 -15.75
C HIS A 41 2.30 -2.32 -14.64
N GLN A 42 2.08 -2.86 -13.44
CA GLN A 42 3.08 -2.84 -12.37
C GLN A 42 4.41 -3.52 -12.77
N ARG A 43 4.37 -4.54 -13.63
CA ARG A 43 5.59 -5.19 -14.16
C ARG A 43 6.34 -4.30 -15.14
N ARG A 44 5.62 -3.54 -15.98
CA ARG A 44 6.20 -2.66 -17.01
C ARG A 44 6.67 -1.33 -16.43
N LEU A 45 5.95 -0.81 -15.43
CA LEU A 45 6.18 0.48 -14.79
C LEU A 45 6.94 0.33 -13.46
N SER A 46 7.57 -0.83 -13.25
CA SER A 46 8.33 -1.18 -12.05
C SER A 46 9.40 -0.15 -11.68
N GLY A 47 10.03 0.49 -12.69
CA GLY A 47 11.00 1.57 -12.50
C GLY A 47 10.42 2.98 -12.61
N GLN A 48 9.11 3.13 -12.78
CA GLN A 48 8.47 4.44 -12.85
C GLN A 48 8.37 5.04 -11.45
N GLU A 49 8.69 6.33 -11.34
CA GLU A 49 8.47 7.11 -10.13
C GLU A 49 6.98 7.32 -9.88
N LEU A 50 6.60 7.17 -8.61
CA LEU A 50 5.27 7.49 -8.13
C LEU A 50 5.09 9.01 -8.10
N LEU A 51 3.87 9.46 -8.39
CA LEU A 51 3.50 10.85 -8.14
C LEU A 51 3.54 11.11 -6.63
N LEU A 52 3.92 12.33 -6.24
CA LEU A 52 4.00 12.73 -4.83
C LEU A 52 2.67 12.56 -4.09
N ASP A 53 1.55 12.70 -4.78
CA ASP A 53 0.21 12.51 -4.22
C ASP A 53 -0.10 11.02 -3.96
N ASP A 54 0.23 10.15 -4.93
CA ASP A 54 0.09 8.70 -4.80
C ASP A 54 0.99 8.16 -3.69
N GLU A 55 2.23 8.64 -3.63
CA GLU A 55 3.20 8.28 -2.60
C GLU A 55 2.66 8.59 -1.20
N LYS A 56 2.09 9.79 -1.00
CA LYS A 56 1.48 10.18 0.28
C LYS A 56 0.32 9.27 0.66
N GLN A 57 -0.56 8.94 -0.29
CA GLN A 57 -1.69 8.05 -0.05
C GLN A 57 -1.22 6.64 0.32
N LEU A 58 -0.22 6.12 -0.39
CA LEU A 58 0.37 4.81 -0.13
C LEU A 58 1.08 4.73 1.23
N MET A 59 1.82 5.78 1.61
CA MET A 59 2.42 5.89 2.94
C MET A 59 1.36 5.95 4.05
N GLN A 60 0.25 6.67 3.82
CA GLN A 60 -0.89 6.67 4.75
C GLN A 60 -1.49 5.29 4.91
N VAL A 61 -1.66 4.52 3.83
CA VAL A 61 -2.13 3.13 3.88
C VAL A 61 -1.24 2.28 4.78
N ILE A 62 0.08 2.34 4.63
CA ILE A 62 1.02 1.58 5.47
C ILE A 62 0.81 1.92 6.95
N SER A 63 0.73 3.21 7.27
CA SER A 63 0.52 3.66 8.64
C SER A 63 -0.84 3.20 9.18
N ASP A 64 -1.91 3.23 8.37
CA ASP A 64 -3.23 2.75 8.77
C ASP A 64 -3.20 1.25 9.04
N LEU A 65 -2.63 0.44 8.13
CA LEU A 65 -2.49 -1.01 8.28
C LEU A 65 -1.71 -1.39 9.55
N LYS A 66 -0.62 -0.67 9.83
CA LYS A 66 0.19 -0.87 11.03
C LYS A 66 -0.58 -0.48 12.30
N ASN A 67 -1.27 0.67 12.30
CA ASN A 67 -2.06 1.17 13.43
C ASN A 67 -3.32 0.33 13.72
N ARG A 68 -3.95 -0.24 12.69
CA ARG A 68 -5.14 -1.09 12.85
C ARG A 68 -4.85 -2.33 13.67
N LYS A 69 -3.69 -2.94 13.49
CA LYS A 69 -3.29 -4.13 14.25
C LYS A 69 -2.81 -3.78 15.66
N THR A 70 -2.22 -2.60 15.86
CA THR A 70 -1.74 -2.16 17.17
C THR A 70 -2.79 -1.44 18.02
N LEU A 71 -3.99 -1.22 17.49
CA LEU A 71 -5.22 -0.91 18.23
C LEU A 71 -5.12 0.30 19.19
N SER A 72 -4.76 1.49 18.68
CA SER A 72 -4.94 2.75 19.45
C SER A 72 -4.80 4.08 18.66
N ALA A 73 -5.15 4.17 17.38
CA ALA A 73 -5.16 5.46 16.68
C ALA A 73 -6.23 5.60 15.59
N ASP A 74 -6.86 6.77 15.57
CA ASP A 74 -8.01 7.23 14.80
C ASP A 74 -8.17 6.63 13.37
N PRO A 75 -9.18 5.76 13.13
CA PRO A 75 -9.37 5.02 11.87
C PRO A 75 -10.02 5.84 10.73
N GLY A 76 -10.13 7.16 10.86
CA GLY A 76 -11.17 7.95 10.21
C GLY A 76 -10.92 8.49 8.80
N ARG A 77 -9.70 8.50 8.26
CA ARG A 77 -9.38 9.33 7.07
C ARG A 77 -9.13 8.62 5.75
N ASN A 78 -8.81 7.33 5.71
CA ASN A 78 -8.44 6.70 4.44
C ASN A 78 -9.64 6.04 3.73
N ARG A 79 -10.20 6.72 2.72
CA ARG A 79 -11.34 6.23 1.93
C ARG A 79 -10.97 4.95 1.15
N VAL A 80 -9.76 4.92 0.59
CA VAL A 80 -9.26 3.78 -0.20
C VAL A 80 -9.12 2.52 0.65
N LEU A 81 -8.70 2.67 1.92
CA LEU A 81 -8.58 1.54 2.82
C LEU A 81 -9.94 0.89 3.14
N ARG A 82 -11.00 1.70 3.23
CA ARG A 82 -12.37 1.21 3.41
C ARG A 82 -12.81 0.39 2.19
N ASP A 83 -12.60 0.89 0.98
CA ASP A 83 -12.97 0.16 -0.24
C ASP A 83 -12.20 -1.15 -0.45
N VAL A 84 -10.98 -1.27 0.07
CA VAL A 84 -10.16 -2.48 -0.09
C VAL A 84 -10.46 -3.55 0.97
N ILE A 85 -10.81 -3.14 2.20
CA ILE A 85 -11.03 -4.09 3.31
C ILE A 85 -12.52 -4.47 3.46
N PHE A 86 -13.46 -3.62 3.04
CA PHE A 86 -14.91 -3.85 3.18
C PHE A 86 -15.60 -4.38 1.90
N CYS A 87 -14.83 -4.75 0.87
CA CYS A 87 -15.33 -5.39 -0.34
C CYS A 87 -15.13 -6.92 -0.27
#